data_AF-W2NYG1-F1
#
_entry.id   AF-W2NYG1-F1
#
_cell.length_a   1.000
_cell.length_b   1.000
_cell.length_c   1.000
_cell.angle_alpha   90.00
_cell.angle_beta   90.00
_cell.angle_gamma   90.00
#
_symmetry.space_group_name_H-M   'P 1'
#
loop_
_entity.id
_entity.type
_entity.pdbx_description
1 polymer ?
#
loop_
_entity_poly.entity_id
_entity_poly.type
_entity_poly.pdbx_seq_one_letter_code
_entity_poly.pdbx_strand_id
1 'polypeptide(L)'
;MKNAEIVKQKKEAGYKNLITHLRSHHDGFEFDAEECMKKNYQPISTMLVHKDAADTYGWVKLIALKNFPFSHVEDPIIRSSVRYKSMARMTVLKKMTALVEVLYLKIASELYREKIALVFDGFTDSVEHAIAIFFRHKKGPSISGIFAFSRRKFNDCR
;
A
#
# COMPACT_ATOMS: atom_id res chain seq x y z
N MET A 1 -16.14 6.85 35.11
CA MET A 1 -15.97 6.80 33.64
C MET A 1 -16.03 8.25 33.14
N LYS A 2 -14.94 8.80 32.60
CA LYS A 2 -14.92 10.17 32.08
C LYS A 2 -15.45 10.17 30.65
N ASN A 3 -16.51 10.94 30.40
CA ASN A 3 -17.09 11.11 29.08
C ASN A 3 -16.04 11.74 28.14
N ALA A 4 -15.68 11.02 27.07
CA ALA A 4 -14.87 11.59 26.01
C ALA A 4 -15.76 12.55 25.20
N GLU A 5 -15.68 13.83 25.53
CA GLU A 5 -16.34 14.89 24.77
C GLU A 5 -15.76 14.90 23.35
N ILE A 6 -16.61 14.69 22.35
CA ILE A 6 -16.19 14.79 20.94
C ILE A 6 -15.98 16.27 20.66
N VAL A 7 -14.74 16.76 20.85
CA VAL A 7 -14.37 18.13 20.52
C VAL A 7 -14.37 18.28 19.00
N LYS A 8 -15.49 18.77 18.47
CA LYS A 8 -15.64 19.10 17.06
C LYS A 8 -14.74 20.31 16.77
N GLN A 9 -13.58 20.08 16.16
CA GLN A 9 -12.66 21.16 15.76
C GLN A 9 -13.41 22.13 14.82
N LYS A 10 -13.51 23.41 15.22
CA LYS A 10 -13.94 24.47 14.30
C LYS A 10 -12.90 24.56 13.18
N LYS A 11 -13.35 24.40 11.92
CA LYS A 11 -12.48 24.38 10.72
C LYS A 11 -11.55 25.60 10.61
N GLU A 12 -11.97 26.74 11.17
CA GLU A 12 -11.25 28.01 11.13
C GLU A 12 -10.28 28.21 12.31
N ALA A 13 -10.31 27.36 13.33
CA ALA A 13 -9.50 27.51 14.55
C ALA A 13 -8.16 26.76 14.50
N GLY A 14 -7.89 25.99 13.43
CA GLY A 14 -6.73 25.09 13.36
C GLY A 14 -5.40 25.81 13.57
N TYR A 15 -5.17 26.93 12.89
CA TYR A 15 -3.94 27.71 13.02
C TYR A 15 -3.78 28.30 14.43
N LYS A 16 -4.84 28.90 14.97
CA LYS A 16 -4.81 29.49 16.32
C LYS A 16 -4.54 28.42 17.39
N ASN A 17 -5.14 27.24 17.24
CA ASN A 17 -4.93 26.10 18.14
C ASN A 17 -3.50 25.57 18.05
N LEU A 18 -2.95 25.46 16.84
CA LEU A 18 -1.56 25.06 16.62
C LEU A 18 -0.58 26.05 17.28
N ILE A 19 -0.73 27.35 17.02
CA ILE A 19 0.14 28.38 17.62
C ILE A 19 0.02 28.41 19.14
N THR A 20 -1.19 28.23 19.67
CA THR A 20 -1.39 28.16 21.13
C THR A 20 -0.69 26.95 21.75
N HIS A 21 -0.79 25.78 21.11
CA HIS A 21 -0.11 24.57 21.55
C HIS A 21 1.42 24.70 21.51
N LEU A 22 1.96 25.26 20.42
CA LEU A 22 3.40 25.48 20.29
C LEU A 22 3.90 26.42 21.40
N ARG A 23 3.20 27.53 21.64
CA ARG A 23 3.55 28.46 22.73
C ARG A 23 3.44 27.88 24.13
N SER A 24 2.60 26.86 24.35
CA SER A 24 2.39 26.29 25.69
C SER A 24 3.26 25.06 25.98
N HIS A 25 3.81 24.40 24.95
CA HIS A 25 4.52 23.14 25.10
C HIS A 25 5.91 23.10 24.43
N HIS A 26 6.22 24.07 23.57
CA HIS A 26 7.45 24.07 22.77
C HIS A 26 8.10 25.45 22.82
N ASP A 27 8.80 25.74 23.92
CA ASP A 27 9.57 26.97 24.07
C ASP A 27 10.65 27.06 22.98
N GLY A 28 10.71 28.19 22.28
CA GLY A 28 11.70 28.44 21.22
C GLY A 28 11.31 27.94 19.82
N PHE A 29 10.08 27.47 19.60
CA PHE A 29 9.64 26.98 18.28
C PHE A 29 9.77 28.05 17.17
N GLU A 30 9.69 29.34 17.50
CA GLU A 30 9.90 30.43 16.54
C GLU A 30 11.33 30.43 15.99
N PHE A 31 12.33 30.14 16.83
CA PHE A 31 13.74 30.05 16.40
C PHE A 31 13.95 28.87 15.46
N ASP A 32 13.40 27.70 15.81
CA ASP A 32 13.46 26.51 14.96
C ASP A 32 12.75 26.74 13.62
N ALA A 33 11.60 27.44 13.62
CA ALA A 33 10.89 27.80 12.41
C ALA A 33 11.70 28.78 11.53
N GLU A 34 12.34 29.78 12.13
CA GLU A 34 13.24 30.69 11.42
C GLU A 34 14.48 29.99 10.86
N GLU A 35 15.10 29.10 11.63
CA GLU A 35 16.24 28.30 11.18
C GLU A 35 15.82 27.38 10.04
N CYS A 36 14.61 26.80 10.13
CA CYS A 36 14.03 26.00 9.06
C CYS A 36 13.87 26.78 7.76
N MET A 37 13.36 28.02 7.84
CA MET A 37 13.20 28.92 6.69
C MET A 37 14.56 29.35 6.11
N LYS A 38 15.54 29.72 6.96
CA LYS A 38 16.88 30.15 6.53
C LYS A 38 17.64 29.03 5.80
N LYS A 39 17.53 27.80 6.29
CA LYS A 39 18.16 26.61 5.68
C LYS A 39 17.32 26.01 4.53
N ASN A 40 16.20 26.64 4.17
CA ASN A 40 15.27 26.19 3.13
C ASN A 40 14.86 24.72 3.30
N TYR A 41 14.63 24.30 4.55
CA TYR A 41 14.10 22.97 4.82
C TYR A 41 12.70 22.89 4.22
N GLN A 42 12.55 22.00 3.24
CA GLN A 42 11.24 21.67 2.70
C GLN A 42 10.44 20.93 3.79
N PRO A 43 9.14 21.25 3.99
CA PRO A 43 8.28 20.46 4.84
C PRO A 43 8.45 18.99 4.44
N ILE A 44 8.75 18.14 5.43
CA ILE A 44 8.93 16.72 5.20
C ILE A 44 7.58 16.14 4.77
N SER A 45 7.28 16.19 3.47
CA SER A 45 6.08 15.62 2.85
C SER A 45 5.94 14.13 3.19
N THR A 46 7.05 13.46 3.52
CA THR A 46 7.04 12.07 4.00
C THR A 46 6.39 11.88 5.37
N MET A 47 6.12 12.94 6.15
CA MET A 47 5.33 12.84 7.39
C MET A 47 3.83 13.04 7.20
N LEU A 48 3.38 13.54 6.04
CA LEU A 48 1.97 13.76 5.74
C LEU A 48 1.54 12.89 4.57
N VAL A 49 1.22 11.63 4.85
CA VAL A 49 0.62 10.73 3.86
C VAL A 49 -0.83 11.16 3.62
N HIS A 50 -1.19 11.39 2.36
CA HIS A 50 -2.57 11.68 1.98
C HIS A 50 -3.50 10.54 2.46
N LYS A 51 -4.61 10.87 3.12
CA LYS A 51 -5.49 9.87 3.75
C LYS A 51 -5.96 8.79 2.77
N ASP A 52 -6.31 9.16 1.54
CA ASP A 52 -6.71 8.18 0.52
C ASP A 52 -5.56 7.21 0.15
N ALA A 53 -4.30 7.64 0.22
CA ALA A 53 -3.15 6.77 -0.01
C ALA A 53 -2.95 5.81 1.17
N ALA A 54 -3.11 6.29 2.40
CA ALA A 54 -3.07 5.45 3.60
C ALA A 54 -4.19 4.39 3.61
N ASP A 55 -5.41 4.77 3.25
CA ASP A 55 -6.56 3.85 3.15
C ASP A 55 -6.36 2.84 2.01
N THR A 56 -5.83 3.29 0.86
CA THR A 56 -5.45 2.39 -0.24
C THR A 56 -4.44 1.36 0.25
N TYR A 57 -3.38 1.79 0.93
CA TYR A 57 -2.37 0.89 1.47
C TYR A 57 -2.96 -0.11 2.47
N GLY A 58 -3.87 0.34 3.33
CA GLY A 58 -4.61 -0.52 4.26
C GLY A 58 -5.37 -1.65 3.57
N TRP A 59 -6.13 -1.33 2.51
CA TRP A 59 -6.83 -2.31 1.69
C TRP A 59 -5.89 -3.29 1.00
N VAL A 60 -4.83 -2.78 0.35
CA VAL A 60 -3.84 -3.62 -0.35
C VAL A 60 -3.14 -4.57 0.62
N LYS A 61 -2.82 -4.12 1.84
CA LYS A 61 -2.19 -4.94 2.87
C LYS A 61 -3.07 -6.12 3.29
N LEU A 62 -4.38 -5.92 3.46
CA LEU A 62 -5.31 -7.00 3.79
C LEU A 62 -5.35 -8.03 2.65
N ILE A 63 -5.53 -7.57 1.42
CA ILE A 63 -5.66 -8.45 0.25
C ILE A 63 -4.37 -9.24 0.04
N ALA A 64 -3.22 -8.56 -0.03
CA ALA A 64 -1.94 -9.18 -0.40
C ALA A 64 -1.32 -10.01 0.73
N LEU A 65 -1.45 -9.60 2.00
CA LEU A 65 -0.76 -10.27 3.11
C LEU A 65 -1.65 -11.21 3.92
N LYS A 66 -2.98 -11.09 3.80
CA LYS A 66 -3.94 -11.92 4.54
C LYS A 66 -4.88 -12.70 3.61
N ASN A 67 -4.60 -12.74 2.31
CA ASN A 67 -5.42 -13.41 1.29
C ASN A 67 -6.89 -13.00 1.37
N PHE A 68 -7.14 -11.72 1.63
CA PHE A 68 -8.49 -11.22 1.80
C PHE A 68 -9.21 -11.15 0.43
N PRO A 69 -10.37 -11.81 0.25
CA PRO A 69 -11.10 -11.80 -1.02
C PRO A 69 -11.46 -10.39 -1.49
N PHE A 70 -11.35 -10.16 -2.80
CA PHE A 70 -11.75 -8.89 -3.42
C PHE A 70 -13.24 -8.56 -3.23
N SER A 71 -14.10 -9.57 -3.08
CA SER A 71 -15.52 -9.38 -2.76
C SER A 71 -15.72 -8.70 -1.40
N HIS A 72 -14.83 -8.91 -0.44
CA HIS A 72 -14.95 -8.35 0.91
C HIS A 72 -14.64 -6.85 0.99
N VAL A 73 -14.04 -6.27 -0.05
CA VAL A 73 -13.80 -4.83 -0.13
C VAL A 73 -15.13 -4.05 -0.13
N GLU A 74 -16.15 -4.61 -0.77
CA GLU A 74 -17.47 -4.00 -0.92
C GLU A 74 -18.49 -4.51 0.10
N ASP A 75 -18.15 -5.56 0.86
CA ASP A 75 -19.02 -6.17 1.87
C ASP A 75 -19.40 -5.16 2.98
N PRO A 76 -20.69 -4.92 3.24
CA PRO A 76 -21.14 -3.93 4.23
C PRO A 76 -20.67 -4.21 5.67
N ILE A 77 -20.63 -5.49 6.09
CA ILE A 77 -20.23 -5.89 7.44
C ILE A 77 -18.73 -5.63 7.63
N ILE A 78 -17.92 -6.04 6.66
CA ILE A 78 -16.49 -5.77 6.67
C ILE A 78 -16.22 -4.27 6.64
N ARG A 79 -16.90 -3.52 5.76
CA ARG A 79 -16.78 -2.05 5.67
C ARG A 79 -17.07 -1.35 6.99
N SER A 80 -18.05 -1.85 7.74
CA SER A 80 -18.37 -1.30 9.07
C SER A 80 -17.32 -1.62 10.13
N SER A 81 -16.52 -2.69 9.92
CA SER A 81 -15.52 -3.19 10.87
C SER A 81 -14.11 -2.66 10.61
N VAL A 82 -13.81 -2.21 9.38
CA VAL A 82 -12.50 -1.69 8.99
C VAL A 82 -12.44 -0.16 9.12
N ARG A 83 -11.24 0.37 9.41
CA ARG A 83 -11.02 1.82 9.59
C ARG A 83 -10.83 2.58 8.27
N TYR A 84 -10.64 1.87 7.16
CA TYR A 84 -10.30 2.46 5.87
C TYR A 84 -11.54 3.01 5.16
N LYS A 85 -11.39 4.09 4.39
CA LYS A 85 -12.46 4.62 3.56
C LYS A 85 -13.01 3.58 2.58
N SER A 86 -14.31 3.72 2.31
CA SER A 86 -15.03 3.02 1.25
C SER A 86 -14.26 3.06 -0.10
N MET A 87 -13.95 1.93 -0.71
CA MET A 87 -13.43 1.80 -2.05
C MET A 87 -14.21 0.73 -2.83
N ALA A 88 -14.45 0.97 -4.12
CA ALA A 88 -14.99 -0.05 -4.99
C ALA A 88 -13.92 -1.10 -5.30
N ARG A 89 -14.35 -2.35 -5.48
CA ARG A 89 -13.46 -3.49 -5.80
C ARG A 89 -12.60 -3.18 -7.03
N MET A 90 -13.19 -2.61 -8.07
CA MET A 90 -12.49 -2.26 -9.31
C MET A 90 -11.43 -1.18 -9.09
N THR A 91 -11.68 -0.24 -8.17
CA THR A 91 -10.74 0.82 -7.82
C THR A 91 -9.53 0.26 -7.08
N VAL A 92 -9.73 -0.69 -6.15
CA VAL A 92 -8.62 -1.38 -5.47
C VAL A 92 -7.78 -2.15 -6.48
N LEU A 93 -8.42 -2.91 -7.37
CA LEU A 93 -7.73 -3.65 -8.43
C LEU A 93 -6.86 -2.73 -9.29
N LYS A 94 -7.42 -1.63 -9.81
CA LYS A 94 -6.67 -0.66 -10.63
C LYS A 94 -5.46 -0.09 -9.87
N LYS A 95 -5.63 0.22 -8.59
CA LYS A 95 -4.54 0.72 -7.73
C LYS A 95 -3.46 -0.34 -7.49
N MET A 96 -3.85 -1.60 -7.27
CA MET A 96 -2.89 -2.71 -7.12
C MET A 96 -2.13 -2.98 -8.41
N THR A 97 -2.79 -2.94 -9.58
CA THR A 97 -2.12 -3.07 -10.88
C THR A 97 -1.08 -1.96 -11.09
N ALA A 98 -1.44 -0.70 -10.81
CA ALA A 98 -0.48 0.40 -10.89
C ALA A 98 0.69 0.24 -9.90
N LEU A 99 0.45 -0.33 -8.71
CA LEU A 99 1.51 -0.61 -7.75
C LEU A 99 2.49 -1.68 -8.26
N VAL A 100 2.01 -2.66 -9.01
CA VAL A 100 2.85 -3.71 -9.61
C VAL A 100 3.87 -3.11 -10.59
N GLU A 101 3.50 -2.10 -11.38
CA GLU A 101 4.43 -1.41 -12.29
C GLU A 101 5.62 -0.78 -11.54
N VAL A 102 5.34 -0.11 -10.42
CA VAL A 102 6.38 0.48 -9.57
C VAL A 102 7.20 -0.60 -8.86
N LEU A 103 6.55 -1.67 -8.43
CA LEU A 103 7.20 -2.82 -7.80
C LEU A 103 8.18 -3.50 -8.76
N TYR A 104 7.86 -3.61 -10.05
CA TYR A 104 8.77 -4.16 -11.05
C TYR A 104 10.09 -3.40 -11.12
N LEU A 105 10.07 -2.07 -11.09
CA LEU A 105 11.30 -1.25 -11.08
C LEU A 105 12.15 -1.53 -9.83
N LYS A 106 11.49 -1.65 -8.67
CA LYS A 106 12.18 -1.95 -7.41
C LYS A 106 12.78 -3.35 -7.43
N ILE A 107 12.01 -4.36 -7.82
CA ILE A 107 12.50 -5.74 -7.97
C ILE A 107 13.65 -5.79 -8.97
N ALA A 108 13.55 -5.13 -10.12
CA ALA A 108 14.61 -5.09 -11.12
C ALA A 108 15.91 -4.49 -10.56
N SER A 109 15.80 -3.42 -9.75
CA SER A 109 16.95 -2.82 -9.08
C SER A 109 17.56 -3.73 -8.01
N GLU A 110 16.74 -4.45 -7.25
CA GLU A 110 17.18 -5.37 -6.20
C GLU A 110 17.82 -6.65 -6.77
N LEU A 111 17.32 -7.12 -7.92
CA LEU A 111 17.83 -8.29 -8.64
C LEU A 111 19.00 -7.96 -9.58
N TYR A 112 19.35 -6.68 -9.75
CA TYR A 112 20.43 -6.28 -10.64
C TYR A 112 21.75 -6.93 -10.22
N ARG A 113 22.32 -7.77 -11.10
CA ARG A 113 23.54 -8.58 -10.91
C ARG A 113 23.43 -9.74 -9.91
N GLU A 114 22.22 -10.10 -9.48
CA GLU A 114 22.02 -11.29 -8.64
C GLU A 114 21.88 -12.56 -9.47
N LYS A 115 22.38 -13.68 -8.94
CA LYS A 115 22.06 -15.01 -9.49
C LYS A 115 20.67 -15.39 -9.02
N ILE A 116 19.75 -15.54 -9.97
CA ILE A 116 18.38 -15.96 -9.73
C ILE A 116 18.19 -17.43 -10.14
N ALA A 117 17.38 -18.15 -9.38
CA ALA A 117 16.81 -19.43 -9.79
C ALA A 117 15.36 -19.21 -10.16
N LEU A 118 14.94 -19.70 -11.31
CA LEU A 118 13.54 -19.73 -11.72
C LEU A 118 12.96 -21.11 -11.40
N VAL A 119 11.79 -21.13 -10.77
CA VAL A 119 11.02 -22.35 -10.48
C VAL A 119 9.73 -22.26 -11.28
N PHE A 120 9.48 -23.29 -12.09
CA PHE A 120 8.26 -23.43 -12.87
C PHE A 120 7.40 -24.49 -12.19
N ASP A 121 6.17 -24.13 -11.82
CA ASP A 121 5.19 -25.04 -11.24
C ASP A 121 3.97 -25.08 -12.15
N GLY A 122 3.73 -26.23 -12.78
CA GLY A 122 2.69 -26.43 -13.76
C GLY A 122 1.47 -27.10 -13.13
N PHE A 123 0.29 -26.58 -13.41
CA PHE A 123 -0.98 -27.19 -13.03
C PHE A 123 -1.90 -27.31 -14.24
N THR A 124 -2.66 -28.39 -14.31
CA THR A 124 -3.72 -28.58 -15.32
C THR A 124 -5.02 -28.89 -14.61
N ASP A 125 -6.06 -28.12 -14.92
CA ASP A 125 -7.43 -28.43 -14.52
C ASP A 125 -8.31 -28.51 -15.77
N SER A 126 -8.77 -29.72 -16.07
CA SER A 126 -9.57 -30.03 -17.26
C SER A 126 -8.89 -29.56 -18.56
N VAL A 127 -9.29 -28.40 -19.08
CA VAL A 127 -8.79 -27.79 -20.32
C VAL A 127 -7.90 -26.57 -20.09
N GLU A 128 -7.72 -26.16 -18.83
CA GLU A 128 -6.88 -25.01 -18.48
C GLU A 128 -5.51 -25.47 -18.00
N HIS A 129 -4.46 -24.99 -18.68
CA HIS A 129 -3.07 -25.21 -18.29
C HIS A 129 -2.50 -23.91 -17.72
N ALA A 130 -2.01 -23.96 -16.49
CA ALA A 130 -1.38 -22.85 -15.80
C ALA A 130 0.07 -23.18 -15.49
N ILE A 131 0.95 -22.18 -15.58
CA ILE A 131 2.33 -22.29 -15.11
C ILE A 131 2.59 -21.10 -14.18
N ALA A 132 2.80 -21.39 -12.90
CA ALA A 132 3.33 -20.43 -11.98
C ALA A 132 4.84 -20.33 -12.17
N ILE A 133 5.35 -19.10 -12.33
CA ILE A 133 6.79 -18.83 -12.45
C ILE A 133 7.22 -18.11 -11.19
N PHE A 134 8.07 -18.75 -10.40
CA PHE A 134 8.67 -18.16 -9.23
C PHE A 134 10.14 -17.84 -9.46
N PHE A 135 10.64 -16.81 -8.79
CA PHE A 135 12.07 -16.57 -8.72
C PHE A 135 12.56 -16.62 -7.27
N ARG A 136 13.78 -17.11 -7.11
CA ARG A 136 14.51 -17.12 -5.84
C ARG A 136 15.88 -16.49 -6.03
N HIS A 137 16.29 -15.65 -5.10
CA HIS A 137 17.61 -15.02 -5.08
C HIS A 137 18.25 -15.18 -3.69
N LYS A 138 19.58 -15.03 -3.59
CA LYS A 138 20.34 -15.35 -2.36
C LYS A 138 20.08 -14.41 -1.18
N LYS A 139 19.64 -13.18 -1.44
CA LYS A 139 19.55 -12.10 -0.44
C LYS A 139 18.19 -11.98 0.25
N GLY A 140 17.20 -12.80 -0.09
CA GLY A 140 15.81 -12.62 0.35
C GLY A 140 15.22 -13.85 1.07
N PRO A 141 14.35 -13.65 2.08
CA PRO A 141 13.68 -14.74 2.80
C PRO A 141 12.44 -15.32 2.10
N SER A 142 12.13 -15.01 0.83
CA SER A 142 10.87 -15.46 0.23
C SER A 142 10.97 -15.77 -1.26
N ILE A 143 10.31 -16.85 -1.67
CA ILE A 143 9.92 -17.14 -3.04
C ILE A 143 8.95 -16.03 -3.47
N SER A 144 9.32 -15.25 -4.48
CA SER A 144 8.45 -14.22 -5.06
C SER A 144 7.91 -14.76 -6.38
N GLY A 145 6.59 -14.93 -6.48
CA GLY A 145 5.92 -15.56 -7.61
C GLY A 145 5.20 -14.59 -8.52
N ILE A 146 5.30 -14.82 -9.82
CA ILE A 146 4.40 -14.26 -10.84
C ILE A 146 3.61 -15.45 -11.41
N PHE A 147 2.31 -15.46 -11.20
CA PHE A 147 1.43 -16.45 -11.83
C PHE A 147 1.18 -16.05 -13.28
N ALA A 148 1.56 -16.91 -14.22
CA ALA A 148 1.25 -16.73 -15.64
C ALA A 148 0.16 -17.74 -16.04
N PHE A 149 -1.02 -17.25 -16.40
CA PHE A 149 -2.08 -18.08 -16.97
C PHE A 149 -1.89 -18.15 -18.50
N SER A 150 -1.70 -19.35 -19.06
CA SER A 150 -1.67 -19.53 -20.50
C SER A 150 -3.00 -20.12 -20.96
N ARG A 151 -3.94 -19.27 -21.40
CA ARG A 151 -5.08 -19.72 -22.20
C ARG A 151 -4.61 -20.07 -23.61
N ARG A 152 -3.92 -21.19 -23.77
CA ARG A 152 -3.82 -21.85 -25.07
C ARG A 152 -4.85 -22.97 -25.10
N LYS A 153 -5.87 -22.82 -25.95
CA LYS A 153 -6.59 -23.98 -26.47
C LYS A 153 -5.53 -24.82 -27.19
N PHE A 154 -5.03 -25.86 -26.52
CA PHE A 154 -4.29 -26.92 -27.19
C PHE A 154 -5.33 -27.71 -28.00
N ASN A 155 -5.77 -27.14 -29.12
CA ASN A 155 -6.46 -27.91 -30.13
C ASN A 155 -5.39 -28.70 -30.88
N ASP A 156 -5.49 -30.02 -30.75
CA ASP A 156 -4.84 -31.07 -31.53
C ASP A 156 -3.30 -31.06 -31.62
N CYS A 157 -2.69 -31.91 -30.80
CA CYS A 157 -1.61 -32.76 -31.28
C CYS A 157 -2.07 -34.22 -31.13
N ARG A 158 -2.56 -34.77 -32.24
CA ARG A 158 -2.58 -36.20 -32.51
C ARG A 158 -1.24 -36.58 -33.12
#